data_AF-A0A0H5C9N9-F1
#
_entry.id   AF-A0A0H5C9N9-F1
#
_cell.length_a   1.000
_cell.length_b   1.000
_cell.length_c   1.000
_cell.angle_alpha   90.00
_cell.angle_beta   90.00
_cell.angle_gamma   90.00
#
_symmetry.space_group_name_H-M   'P 1'
#
loop_
_entity.id
_entity.type
_entity.pdbx_description
1 polymer ?
#
loop_
_entity_poly.entity_id
_entity_poly.type
_entity_poly.pdbx_seq_one_letter_code
_entity_poly.pdbx_strand_id
1 'polypeptide(L)'
;MYGSKTTAVKPQRAQSSRDELINNRYNLSEPEGVYPLDGSHSGINKYPDFQPWKHTVKEDHIAVDHLQRGYFESPQVGNELLSARNIMHQLLRSKNSLESLSSNVLMAMDLRARNNRVGPGTYKPPPRVTLTDQKRENWLKDLANSEVPLRKLARTIPHGVRNKTLIEQCVSKKIPITRAIWFVRCVSTNELRGLKRKVEPISNTHGCKNGPPRCWNLLKVVSRLPQIRVVSTGKGKLEDECKLSAKICIKLVH
;
A
#
# COMPACT_ATOMS: atom_id res chain seq x y z
N MET A 1 -20.94 9.91 69.06
CA MET A 1 -19.93 8.81 69.14
C MET A 1 -20.54 7.53 68.59
N TYR A 2 -19.70 6.69 67.97
CA TYR A 2 -19.95 5.35 67.41
C TYR A 2 -20.76 5.32 66.09
N GLY A 3 -20.33 4.73 64.99
CA GLY A 3 -19.09 4.03 64.64
C GLY A 3 -19.24 3.43 63.24
N SER A 4 -18.37 3.80 62.30
CA SER A 4 -18.37 3.32 60.91
C SER A 4 -17.94 1.85 60.85
N LYS A 5 -18.76 0.98 60.25
CA LYS A 5 -18.34 -0.37 59.86
C LYS A 5 -17.76 -0.33 58.45
N THR A 6 -16.43 -0.36 58.37
CA THR A 6 -15.69 -0.58 57.12
C THR A 6 -15.75 -2.07 56.77
N THR A 7 -16.54 -2.45 55.76
CA THR A 7 -16.42 -3.77 55.13
C THR A 7 -15.30 -3.71 54.09
N ALA A 8 -14.19 -4.40 54.38
CA ALA A 8 -13.06 -4.53 53.47
C ALA A 8 -13.47 -5.32 52.22
N VAL A 9 -13.44 -4.67 51.05
CA VAL A 9 -13.60 -5.31 49.74
C VAL A 9 -12.28 -5.98 49.38
N LYS A 10 -12.30 -7.32 49.23
CA LYS A 10 -11.16 -8.10 48.70
C LYS A 10 -10.84 -7.69 47.25
N PRO A 11 -9.57 -7.75 46.81
CA PRO A 11 -9.19 -7.31 45.47
C PRO A 11 -9.67 -8.30 44.39
N GLN A 12 -10.73 -7.94 43.66
CA GLN A 12 -11.30 -8.70 42.53
C GLN A 12 -10.47 -8.68 41.22
N ARG A 13 -9.20 -8.28 41.26
CA ARG A 13 -8.44 -7.92 40.04
C ARG A 13 -8.09 -9.10 39.12
N ALA A 14 -8.08 -10.34 39.63
CA ALA A 14 -7.73 -11.52 38.85
C ALA A 14 -8.91 -12.22 38.16
N GLN A 15 -10.15 -11.96 38.60
CA GLN A 15 -11.36 -12.46 37.93
C GLN A 15 -11.65 -11.67 36.65
N SER A 16 -11.41 -10.35 36.69
CA SER A 16 -11.61 -9.42 35.56
C SER A 16 -10.98 -9.87 34.25
N SER A 17 -9.72 -10.32 34.23
CA SER A 17 -9.04 -10.65 32.97
C SER A 17 -9.53 -11.97 32.36
N ARG A 18 -9.85 -12.97 33.19
CA ARG A 18 -10.45 -14.23 32.73
C ARG A 18 -11.88 -13.99 32.25
N ASP A 19 -12.63 -13.17 32.98
CA ASP A 19 -14.01 -12.82 32.64
C ASP A 19 -14.08 -11.93 31.39
N GLU A 20 -13.13 -11.01 31.18
CA GLU A 20 -12.97 -10.21 29.96
C GLU A 20 -12.64 -11.10 28.75
N LEU A 21 -11.73 -12.06 28.90
CA LEU A 21 -11.42 -13.03 27.85
C LEU A 21 -12.63 -13.90 27.52
N ILE A 22 -13.44 -14.28 28.51
CA ILE A 22 -14.69 -15.02 28.30
C ILE A 22 -15.73 -14.13 27.60
N ASN A 23 -15.85 -12.86 27.99
CA ASN A 23 -16.81 -11.91 27.41
C ASN A 23 -16.49 -11.60 25.93
N ASN A 24 -15.20 -11.52 25.60
CA ASN A 24 -14.75 -11.31 24.22
C ASN A 24 -14.88 -12.56 23.33
N ARG A 25 -15.04 -13.76 23.91
CA ARG A 25 -15.22 -15.00 23.12
C ARG A 25 -16.60 -15.17 22.51
N TYR A 26 -17.62 -14.52 23.06
CA TYR A 26 -19.01 -14.66 22.61
C TYR A 26 -19.55 -13.41 21.93
N ASN A 27 -18.71 -12.39 21.72
CA ASN A 27 -19.11 -11.20 20.99
C ASN A 27 -18.92 -11.43 19.49
N LEU A 28 -20.01 -11.39 18.73
CA LEU A 28 -19.99 -11.54 17.29
C LEU A 28 -19.41 -10.26 16.66
N SER A 29 -18.10 -10.25 16.46
CA SER A 29 -17.37 -9.14 15.84
C SER A 29 -17.61 -9.09 14.32
N GLU A 30 -17.33 -7.93 13.72
CA GLU A 30 -17.34 -7.76 12.27
C GLU A 30 -16.42 -8.79 11.58
N PRO A 31 -16.80 -9.26 10.37
CA PRO A 31 -16.03 -10.27 9.66
C PRO A 31 -14.68 -9.71 9.18
N GLU A 32 -13.59 -10.44 9.44
CA GLU A 32 -12.26 -10.08 8.94
C GLU A 32 -12.13 -10.39 7.44
N GLY A 33 -11.51 -9.46 6.69
CA GLY A 33 -11.21 -9.66 5.26
C GLY A 33 -12.38 -9.50 4.29
N VAL A 34 -13.59 -9.20 4.79
CA VAL A 34 -14.77 -8.88 3.98
C VAL A 34 -14.94 -7.38 3.91
N TYR A 35 -15.21 -6.85 2.72
CA TYR A 35 -15.51 -5.42 2.54
C TYR A 35 -17.00 -5.16 2.79
N PRO A 36 -17.35 -4.03 3.44
CA PRO A 36 -18.74 -3.63 3.57
C PRO A 36 -19.36 -3.31 2.21
N LEU A 37 -20.68 -3.46 2.12
CA LEU A 37 -21.49 -3.12 0.96
C LEU A 37 -21.59 -1.61 0.76
N ASP A 38 -21.60 -0.84 1.86
CA ASP A 38 -21.58 0.60 1.83
C ASP A 38 -20.16 1.14 2.00
N GLY A 39 -19.76 2.03 1.09
CA GLY A 39 -18.55 2.85 1.28
C GLY A 39 -18.78 4.04 2.23
N SER A 40 -19.86 4.02 3.01
CA SER A 40 -20.33 5.17 3.77
C SER A 40 -19.48 5.37 5.02
N HIS A 41 -18.99 6.59 5.22
CA HIS A 41 -18.29 7.01 6.43
C HIS A 41 -19.21 7.17 7.66
N SER A 42 -20.45 6.67 7.60
CA SER A 42 -21.46 6.80 8.66
C SER A 42 -21.20 5.93 9.90
N GLY A 43 -20.09 5.21 9.95
CA GLY A 43 -19.66 4.44 11.13
C GLY A 43 -20.46 3.16 11.38
N ILE A 44 -21.46 2.86 10.55
CA ILE A 44 -22.19 1.58 10.56
C ILE A 44 -21.88 0.90 9.23
N ASN A 45 -21.02 -0.10 9.26
CA ASN A 45 -20.66 -0.90 8.10
C ASN A 45 -21.69 -2.01 7.92
N LYS A 46 -22.34 -2.07 6.75
CA LYS A 46 -23.21 -3.20 6.41
C LYS A 46 -22.43 -4.22 5.61
N TYR A 47 -22.24 -5.40 6.18
CA TYR A 47 -21.51 -6.48 5.53
C TYR A 47 -22.44 -7.39 4.72
N PRO A 48 -21.96 -7.98 3.61
CA PRO A 48 -22.71 -8.99 2.90
C PRO A 48 -22.92 -10.21 3.79
N ASP A 49 -24.16 -10.70 3.85
CA ASP A 49 -24.55 -11.91 4.58
C ASP A 49 -24.16 -11.93 6.07
N PHE A 50 -24.00 -10.75 6.67
CA PHE A 50 -23.63 -10.62 8.08
C PHE A 50 -24.55 -9.59 8.74
N GLN A 51 -25.53 -10.11 9.47
CA GLN A 51 -26.50 -9.32 10.21
C GLN A 51 -26.62 -9.88 11.64
N PRO A 52 -25.77 -9.45 12.58
CA PRO A 52 -25.91 -9.83 13.97
C PRO A 52 -27.25 -9.34 14.52
N TRP A 53 -27.88 -10.12 15.39
CA TRP A 53 -29.07 -9.66 16.11
C TRP A 53 -28.72 -8.43 16.95
N LYS A 54 -29.54 -7.39 16.84
CA LYS A 54 -29.43 -6.16 17.60
C LYS A 54 -30.81 -5.73 18.02
N HIS A 55 -30.99 -5.57 19.32
CA HIS A 55 -32.23 -5.05 19.87
C HIS A 55 -32.61 -3.72 19.24
N THR A 56 -33.85 -3.68 18.73
CA THR A 56 -34.40 -2.51 18.03
C THR A 56 -35.77 -2.20 18.62
N VAL A 57 -36.10 -0.91 18.78
CA VAL A 57 -37.41 -0.45 19.30
C VAL A 57 -38.60 -1.05 18.52
N LYS A 58 -38.42 -1.32 17.22
CA LYS A 58 -39.43 -2.00 16.39
C LYS A 58 -39.72 -3.42 16.87
N GLU A 59 -38.71 -4.17 17.30
CA GLU A 59 -38.88 -5.52 17.84
C GLU A 59 -39.71 -5.49 19.13
N ASP A 60 -39.53 -4.47 19.98
CA ASP A 60 -40.30 -4.30 21.21
C ASP A 60 -41.78 -4.06 20.94
N HIS A 61 -42.08 -3.18 19.98
CA HIS A 61 -43.47 -2.95 19.56
C HIS A 61 -44.11 -4.23 19.02
N ILE A 62 -43.39 -4.98 18.17
CA ILE A 62 -43.88 -6.25 17.64
C ILE A 62 -44.17 -7.25 18.77
N ALA A 63 -43.27 -7.35 19.76
CA ALA A 63 -43.42 -8.25 20.89
C ALA A 63 -44.63 -7.92 21.77
N VAL A 64 -44.88 -6.63 22.03
CA VAL A 64 -46.05 -6.17 22.81
C VAL A 64 -47.34 -6.43 22.04
N ASP A 65 -47.39 -6.10 20.76
CA ASP A 65 -48.60 -6.18 19.93
C ASP A 65 -49.04 -7.63 19.66
N HIS A 66 -48.08 -8.57 19.58
CA HIS A 66 -48.33 -9.96 19.17
C HIS A 66 -48.19 -10.98 20.30
N LEU A 67 -48.08 -10.53 21.56
CA LEU A 67 -47.82 -11.39 22.72
C LEU A 67 -48.81 -12.57 22.85
N GLN A 68 -50.09 -12.35 22.54
CA GLN A 68 -51.14 -13.37 22.66
C GLN A 68 -51.48 -14.09 21.35
N ARG A 69 -51.11 -13.52 20.19
CA ARG A 69 -51.51 -14.02 18.86
C ARG A 69 -50.41 -14.80 18.15
N GLY A 70 -49.17 -14.72 18.66
CA GLY A 70 -47.99 -15.21 17.95
C GLY A 70 -47.58 -14.26 16.83
N TYR A 71 -46.29 -14.28 16.50
CA TYR A 71 -45.73 -13.49 15.42
C TYR A 71 -44.96 -14.38 14.45
N PHE A 72 -45.16 -14.16 13.16
CA PHE A 72 -44.36 -14.73 12.09
C PHE A 72 -44.14 -13.64 11.03
N GLU A 73 -42.95 -13.63 10.43
CA GLU A 73 -42.64 -12.68 9.36
C GLU A 73 -43.44 -13.05 8.11
N SER A 74 -44.14 -12.08 7.53
CA SER A 74 -44.88 -12.32 6.29
C SER A 74 -43.92 -12.37 5.10
N PRO A 75 -44.19 -13.23 4.11
CA PRO A 75 -43.38 -13.29 2.89
C PRO A 75 -43.35 -11.91 2.24
N GLN A 76 -42.15 -11.41 1.92
CA GLN A 76 -41.98 -10.08 1.32
C GLN A 76 -42.47 -10.06 -0.14
N VAL A 77 -42.54 -11.23 -0.77
CA VAL A 77 -43.00 -11.42 -2.14
C VAL A 77 -44.12 -12.45 -2.12
N GLY A 78 -45.27 -12.18 -2.73
CA GLY A 78 -46.43 -13.10 -2.64
C GLY A 78 -46.21 -14.50 -3.24
N ASN A 79 -45.34 -14.62 -4.24
CA ASN A 79 -45.14 -15.85 -5.02
C ASN A 79 -43.72 -16.45 -4.84
N GLU A 80 -43.29 -16.65 -3.59
CA GLU A 80 -41.92 -17.14 -3.30
C GLU A 80 -41.66 -18.57 -3.81
N LEU A 81 -42.71 -19.39 -3.93
CA LEU A 81 -42.61 -20.79 -4.33
C LEU A 81 -42.75 -21.01 -5.84
N LEU A 82 -43.05 -19.96 -6.63
CA LEU A 82 -43.24 -20.11 -8.07
C LEU A 82 -41.91 -20.04 -8.81
N SER A 83 -41.76 -20.90 -9.83
CA SER A 83 -40.61 -20.84 -10.72
C SER A 83 -40.68 -19.63 -11.66
N ALA A 84 -39.58 -18.87 -11.74
CA ALA A 84 -39.44 -17.78 -12.71
C ALA A 84 -39.22 -18.26 -14.16
N ARG A 85 -39.31 -19.56 -14.47
CA ARG A 85 -38.99 -20.16 -15.78
C ARG A 85 -39.67 -19.45 -16.95
N ASN A 86 -40.98 -19.21 -16.86
CA ASN A 86 -41.75 -18.60 -17.96
C ASN A 86 -41.34 -17.13 -18.19
N ILE A 87 -41.13 -16.38 -17.11
CA ILE A 87 -40.69 -14.99 -17.15
C ILE A 87 -39.28 -14.91 -17.75
N MET A 88 -38.35 -15.72 -17.23
CA MET A 88 -36.97 -15.76 -17.72
C MET A 88 -36.90 -16.18 -19.19
N HIS A 89 -37.70 -17.15 -19.61
CA HIS A 89 -37.72 -17.61 -21.00
C HIS A 89 -38.18 -16.51 -21.97
N GLN A 90 -39.16 -15.69 -21.58
CA GLN A 90 -39.58 -14.52 -22.36
C GLN A 90 -38.47 -13.45 -22.40
N LEU A 91 -37.86 -13.15 -21.26
CA LEU A 91 -36.78 -12.16 -21.16
C LEU A 91 -35.58 -12.55 -22.02
N LEU A 92 -35.12 -13.80 -21.97
CA LEU A 92 -33.96 -14.27 -22.73
C LEU A 92 -34.21 -14.35 -24.25
N ARG A 93 -35.47 -14.52 -24.67
CA ARG A 93 -35.84 -14.50 -26.10
C ARG A 93 -36.13 -13.09 -26.63
N SER A 94 -36.30 -12.12 -25.75
CA SER A 94 -36.53 -10.74 -26.17
C SER A 94 -35.30 -10.18 -26.90
N LYS A 95 -35.54 -9.38 -27.94
CA LYS A 95 -34.48 -8.82 -28.79
C LYS A 95 -33.54 -7.97 -27.93
N ASN A 96 -32.23 -8.15 -28.12
CA ASN A 96 -31.16 -7.37 -27.48
C ASN A 96 -31.02 -7.50 -25.96
N SER A 97 -31.80 -8.34 -25.28
CA SER A 97 -31.69 -8.55 -23.83
C SER A 97 -30.34 -9.11 -23.39
N LEU A 98 -29.89 -10.17 -24.08
CA LEU A 98 -28.60 -10.81 -23.82
C LEU A 98 -27.42 -9.88 -24.12
N GLU A 99 -27.50 -9.13 -25.21
CA GLU A 99 -26.48 -8.15 -25.57
C GLU A 99 -26.40 -7.02 -24.53
N SER A 100 -27.56 -6.52 -24.08
CA SER A 100 -27.63 -5.51 -23.03
C SER A 100 -27.07 -6.04 -21.71
N LEU A 101 -27.37 -7.29 -21.35
CA LEU A 101 -26.82 -7.93 -20.15
C LEU A 101 -25.29 -8.07 -20.25
N SER A 102 -24.79 -8.56 -21.39
CA SER A 102 -23.36 -8.68 -21.68
C SER A 102 -22.66 -7.33 -21.52
N SER A 103 -23.20 -6.29 -22.16
CA SER A 103 -22.69 -4.92 -22.07
C SER A 103 -22.63 -4.40 -20.63
N ASN A 104 -23.69 -4.60 -19.83
CA ASN A 104 -23.72 -4.17 -18.43
C ASN A 104 -22.68 -4.90 -17.58
N VAL A 105 -22.52 -6.22 -17.76
CA VAL A 105 -21.52 -7.01 -17.03
C VAL A 105 -20.11 -6.56 -17.43
N LEU A 106 -19.84 -6.36 -18.72
CA LEU A 106 -18.56 -5.86 -19.21
C LEU A 106 -18.26 -4.45 -18.68
N MET A 107 -19.25 -3.55 -18.65
CA MET A 107 -19.12 -2.22 -18.09
C MET A 107 -18.79 -2.27 -16.59
N ALA A 108 -19.45 -3.14 -15.82
CA ALA A 108 -19.16 -3.34 -14.41
C ALA A 108 -17.73 -3.90 -14.19
N MET A 109 -17.29 -4.82 -15.04
CA MET A 109 -15.93 -5.37 -15.01
C MET A 109 -14.88 -4.31 -15.33
N ASP A 110 -15.09 -3.48 -16.36
CA ASP A 110 -14.17 -2.39 -16.70
C ASP A 110 -14.12 -1.35 -15.59
N LEU A 111 -15.28 -0.96 -15.03
CA LEU A 111 -15.36 -0.06 -13.87
C LEU A 111 -14.58 -0.60 -12.67
N ARG A 112 -14.72 -1.90 -12.37
CA ARG A 112 -13.95 -2.56 -11.32
C ARG A 112 -12.45 -2.55 -11.66
N ALA A 113 -12.07 -2.84 -12.90
CA ALA A 113 -10.68 -2.87 -13.31
C ALA A 113 -10.02 -1.50 -13.17
N ARG A 114 -10.66 -0.43 -13.64
CA ARG A 114 -10.13 0.94 -13.51
C ARG A 114 -10.03 1.41 -12.06
N ASN A 115 -11.00 1.07 -11.21
CA ASN A 115 -11.01 1.50 -9.81
C ASN A 115 -9.95 0.76 -8.98
N ASN A 116 -9.61 -0.47 -9.35
CA ASN A 116 -8.56 -1.27 -8.72
C ASN A 116 -7.15 -1.02 -9.31
N ARG A 117 -7.00 -0.10 -10.26
CA ARG A 117 -5.67 0.27 -10.77
C ARG A 117 -4.96 1.11 -9.71
N VAL A 118 -3.81 0.63 -9.25
CA VAL A 118 -2.89 1.43 -8.44
C VAL A 118 -2.34 2.55 -9.32
N GLY A 119 -2.58 3.80 -8.91
CA GLY A 119 -2.09 4.98 -9.62
C GLY A 119 -0.56 5.02 -9.75
N PRO A 120 -0.02 5.92 -10.59
CA PRO A 120 1.43 6.08 -10.71
C PRO A 120 2.03 6.41 -9.34
N GLY A 121 3.13 5.73 -8.99
CA GLY A 121 3.76 5.89 -7.68
C GLY A 121 4.20 7.33 -7.43
N THR A 122 3.94 7.84 -6.21
CA THR A 122 4.33 9.19 -5.76
C THR A 122 5.81 9.29 -5.38
N TYR A 123 6.63 8.31 -5.78
CA TYR A 123 8.05 8.27 -5.44
C TYR A 123 8.77 9.49 -5.99
N LYS A 124 9.21 10.35 -5.07
CA LYS A 124 10.11 11.46 -5.36
C LYS A 124 11.52 11.03 -4.95
N PRO A 125 12.53 11.16 -5.83
CA PRO A 125 13.91 10.93 -5.42
C PRO A 125 14.27 11.79 -4.20
N PRO A 126 15.07 11.26 -3.26
CA PRO A 126 15.49 11.99 -2.07
C PRO A 126 15.98 13.41 -2.38
N PRO A 127 15.54 14.42 -1.63
CA PRO A 127 15.99 15.78 -1.83
C PRO A 127 17.48 15.88 -1.51
N ARG A 128 18.19 16.64 -2.34
CA ARG A 128 19.58 16.94 -2.05
C ARG A 128 19.66 18.19 -1.16
N VAL A 129 20.46 18.09 -0.10
CA VAL A 129 20.62 19.14 0.92
C VAL A 129 22.09 19.52 1.05
N THR A 130 22.35 20.81 1.19
CA THR A 130 23.69 21.35 1.41
C THR A 130 24.05 21.08 2.85
N LEU A 131 25.01 20.20 3.06
CA LEU A 131 25.52 19.85 4.37
C LEU A 131 26.93 20.43 4.53
N THR A 132 27.24 20.92 5.71
CA THR A 132 28.61 21.24 6.12
C THR A 132 29.49 20.00 5.98
N ASP A 133 30.78 20.18 5.71
CA ASP A 133 31.72 19.09 5.46
C ASP A 133 31.70 18.02 6.56
N GLN A 134 31.66 18.43 7.83
CA GLN A 134 31.56 17.50 8.97
C GLN A 134 30.30 16.61 8.92
N LYS A 135 29.13 17.21 8.62
CA LYS A 135 27.86 16.48 8.51
C LYS A 135 27.84 15.55 7.29
N ARG A 136 28.46 15.96 6.18
CA ARG A 136 28.62 15.13 4.99
C ARG A 136 29.50 13.92 5.26
N GLU A 137 30.62 14.12 5.94
CA GLU A 137 31.53 13.05 6.35
C GLU A 137 30.85 12.05 7.28
N ASN A 138 30.11 12.53 8.29
CA ASN A 138 29.33 11.67 9.18
C ASN A 138 28.23 10.90 8.43
N TRP A 139 27.54 11.55 7.48
CA TRP A 139 26.53 10.88 6.65
C TRP A 139 27.13 9.73 5.82
N LEU A 140 28.32 9.92 5.25
CA LEU A 140 29.00 8.88 4.50
C LEU A 140 29.50 7.73 5.40
N LYS A 141 29.88 8.02 6.65
CA LYS A 141 30.18 6.99 7.66
C LYS A 141 28.92 6.19 8.02
N ASP A 142 27.79 6.87 8.21
CA ASP A 142 26.50 6.21 8.43
C ASP A 142 26.05 5.39 7.21
N LEU A 143 26.43 5.80 6.00
CA LEU A 143 26.21 5.02 4.77
C LEU A 143 27.08 3.76 4.69
N ALA A 144 28.24 3.74 5.36
CA ALA A 144 29.06 2.53 5.46
C ALA A 144 28.51 1.55 6.52
N ASN A 145 27.92 2.06 7.60
CA ASN A 145 27.42 1.24 8.71
C ASN A 145 26.08 0.57 8.42
N SER A 146 26.06 -0.74 8.16
CA SER A 146 24.85 -1.53 7.84
C SER A 146 23.74 -1.48 8.89
N GLU A 147 24.06 -1.14 10.15
CA GLU A 147 23.07 -0.98 11.23
C GLU A 147 22.19 0.27 11.02
N VAL A 148 22.65 1.24 10.21
CA VAL A 148 21.88 2.45 9.93
C VAL A 148 20.90 2.20 8.77
N PRO A 149 19.58 2.30 8.99
CA PRO A 149 18.60 2.05 7.95
C PRO A 149 18.64 3.13 6.86
N LEU A 150 18.55 2.70 5.58
CA LEU A 150 18.52 3.62 4.43
C LEU A 150 17.37 4.62 4.48
N ARG A 151 16.23 4.29 5.14
CA ARG A 151 15.10 5.20 5.31
C ARG A 151 15.50 6.49 6.04
N LYS A 152 16.44 6.41 6.99
CA LYS A 152 16.98 7.59 7.71
C LYS A 152 17.83 8.45 6.78
N LEU A 153 18.73 7.84 6.02
CA LEU A 153 19.63 8.53 5.10
C LEU A 153 18.91 9.11 3.88
N ALA A 154 17.85 8.46 3.40
CA ALA A 154 17.06 8.88 2.25
C ALA A 154 16.26 10.17 2.50
N ARG A 155 16.18 10.66 3.74
CA ARG A 155 15.56 11.96 4.05
C ARG A 155 16.36 13.12 3.44
N THR A 156 17.69 12.99 3.39
CA THR A 156 18.59 14.04 2.91
C THR A 156 19.81 13.43 2.25
N ILE A 157 20.06 13.76 0.99
CA ILE A 157 21.29 13.36 0.30
C ILE A 157 22.26 14.53 0.25
N PRO A 158 23.54 14.36 0.64
CA PRO A 158 24.52 15.44 0.58
C PRO A 158 24.74 15.94 -0.85
N HIS A 159 24.78 17.26 -1.03
CA HIS A 159 25.31 17.87 -2.25
C HIS A 159 26.84 17.76 -2.32
N GLY A 160 27.40 17.92 -3.53
CA GLY A 160 28.85 18.01 -3.77
C GLY A 160 29.57 16.68 -4.09
N VAL A 161 28.97 15.53 -3.78
CA VAL A 161 29.56 14.21 -4.09
C VAL A 161 29.06 13.72 -5.46
N ARG A 162 29.93 13.72 -6.48
CA ARG A 162 29.54 13.41 -7.88
C ARG A 162 30.66 12.72 -8.65
N ASN A 163 30.30 11.98 -9.70
CA ASN A 163 31.25 11.41 -10.67
C ASN A 163 32.39 10.61 -9.99
N LYS A 164 33.65 10.99 -10.26
CA LYS A 164 34.84 10.33 -9.73
C LYS A 164 34.88 10.38 -8.19
N THR A 165 34.59 11.55 -7.60
CA THR A 165 34.64 11.72 -6.14
C THR A 165 33.60 10.86 -5.43
N LEU A 166 32.47 10.57 -6.08
CA LEU A 166 31.47 9.65 -5.56
C LEU A 166 32.02 8.24 -5.39
N ILE A 167 32.69 7.71 -6.42
CA ILE A 167 33.26 6.36 -6.39
C ILE A 167 34.46 6.30 -5.44
N GLU A 168 35.34 7.30 -5.47
CA GLU A 168 36.47 7.40 -4.55
C GLU A 168 36.03 7.38 -3.09
N GLN A 169 34.96 8.12 -2.74
CA GLN A 169 34.41 8.15 -1.39
C GLN A 169 33.78 6.82 -0.98
N CYS A 170 33.09 6.12 -1.89
CA CYS A 170 32.54 4.79 -1.64
C CYS A 170 33.65 3.76 -1.35
N VAL A 171 34.75 3.81 -2.12
CA VAL A 171 35.89 2.90 -1.95
C VAL A 171 36.67 3.24 -0.68
N SER A 172 36.99 4.52 -0.46
CA SER A 172 37.76 4.99 0.70
C SER A 172 37.08 4.64 2.03
N LYS A 173 35.75 4.79 2.12
CA LYS A 173 34.97 4.50 3.32
C LYS A 173 34.45 3.06 3.41
N LYS A 174 34.85 2.19 2.48
CA LYS A 174 34.46 0.76 2.42
C LYS A 174 32.94 0.57 2.50
N ILE A 175 32.19 1.35 1.72
CA ILE A 175 30.72 1.28 1.72
C ILE A 175 30.26 -0.05 1.09
N PRO A 176 29.33 -0.79 1.71
CA PRO A 176 28.78 -2.01 1.13
C PRO A 176 28.21 -1.79 -0.27
N ILE A 177 28.46 -2.72 -1.19
CA ILE A 177 28.14 -2.59 -2.63
C ILE A 177 26.66 -2.23 -2.86
N THR A 178 25.74 -2.88 -2.15
CA THR A 178 24.28 -2.61 -2.26
C THR A 178 23.93 -1.16 -1.93
N ARG A 179 24.57 -0.58 -0.92
CA ARG A 179 24.36 0.81 -0.49
C ARG A 179 25.08 1.80 -1.41
N ALA A 180 26.25 1.44 -1.92
CA ALA A 180 26.95 2.23 -2.92
C ALA A 180 26.12 2.35 -4.22
N ILE A 181 25.54 1.24 -4.71
CA ILE A 181 24.64 1.24 -5.87
C ILE A 181 23.41 2.12 -5.61
N TRP A 182 22.81 2.00 -4.42
CA TRP A 182 21.69 2.86 -4.03
C TRP A 182 22.06 4.35 -4.06
N PHE A 183 23.22 4.70 -3.49
CA PHE A 183 23.69 6.08 -3.44
C PHE A 183 23.97 6.63 -4.85
N VAL A 184 24.66 5.87 -5.69
CA VAL A 184 24.90 6.21 -7.11
C VAL A 184 23.58 6.43 -7.84
N ARG A 185 22.60 5.52 -7.72
CA ARG A 185 21.28 5.68 -8.33
C ARG A 185 20.58 6.96 -7.86
N CYS A 186 20.68 7.30 -6.59
CA CYS A 186 20.08 8.53 -6.06
C CYS A 186 20.78 9.80 -6.57
N VAL A 187 22.10 9.79 -6.69
CA VAL A 187 22.88 10.90 -7.26
C VAL A 187 22.52 11.08 -8.74
N SER A 188 22.57 10.01 -9.54
CA SER A 188 22.30 10.04 -10.99
C SER A 188 20.86 10.46 -11.32
N THR A 189 19.86 9.94 -10.60
CA THR A 189 18.45 10.35 -10.80
C THR A 189 18.23 11.82 -10.49
N ASN A 190 18.91 12.37 -9.48
CA ASN A 190 18.84 13.79 -9.17
C ASN A 190 19.56 14.66 -10.20
N GLU A 191 20.68 14.21 -10.78
CA GLU A 191 21.34 14.93 -11.89
C GLU A 191 20.45 15.00 -13.12
N LEU A 192 19.79 13.90 -13.48
CA LEU A 192 18.83 13.87 -14.58
C LEU A 192 17.67 14.84 -14.37
N ARG A 193 17.16 14.93 -13.12
CA ARG A 193 16.12 15.91 -12.76
C ARG A 193 16.61 17.35 -12.86
N GLY A 194 17.87 17.60 -12.51
CA GLY A 194 18.49 18.92 -12.66
C GLY A 194 18.62 19.32 -14.13
N LEU A 195 19.08 18.39 -14.98
CA LEU A 195 19.20 18.61 -16.42
C LEU A 195 17.84 18.88 -17.07
N LYS A 196 16.81 18.09 -16.75
CA LYS A 196 15.45 18.27 -17.31
C LYS A 196 14.81 19.61 -16.94
N ARG A 197 15.16 20.19 -15.78
CA ARG A 197 14.68 21.52 -15.36
C ARG A 197 15.45 22.68 -16.01
N LYS A 198 16.67 22.44 -16.48
CA LYS A 198 17.49 23.45 -17.17
C LYS A 198 17.20 23.51 -18.67
N VAL A 199 16.55 22.48 -19.21
CA VAL A 199 15.93 22.52 -20.53
C VAL A 199 14.56 23.18 -20.38
N GLU A 200 14.52 24.51 -20.44
CA GLU A 200 13.26 25.21 -20.75
C GLU A 200 12.75 24.77 -22.14
N PRO A 201 11.43 24.82 -22.39
CA PRO A 201 10.89 24.56 -23.71
C PRO A 201 11.24 25.73 -24.63
N ILE A 202 12.47 25.73 -25.17
CA ILE A 202 12.85 26.63 -26.25
C ILE A 202 12.05 26.19 -27.48
N SER A 203 10.98 26.91 -27.76
CA SER A 203 10.37 26.97 -29.07
C SER A 203 11.46 27.27 -30.10
N ASN A 204 11.57 26.39 -31.11
CA ASN A 204 12.28 26.58 -32.37
C ASN A 204 13.66 27.27 -32.31
N THR A 205 14.73 26.48 -32.24
CA THR A 205 15.93 26.72 -33.08
C THR A 205 16.68 25.41 -33.32
N HIS A 206 16.85 25.08 -34.60
CA HIS A 206 17.77 24.07 -35.07
C HIS A 206 19.22 24.40 -34.67
N GLY A 207 19.98 23.39 -34.27
CA GLY A 207 21.44 23.46 -34.23
C GLY A 207 22.07 23.35 -32.84
N CYS A 208 22.09 22.15 -32.25
CA CYS A 208 23.22 21.79 -31.39
C CYS A 208 23.51 20.29 -31.54
N LYS A 209 24.52 19.98 -32.36
CA LYS A 209 25.12 18.64 -32.49
C LYS A 209 25.85 18.32 -31.19
N ASN A 210 25.15 17.82 -30.19
CA ASN A 210 25.76 17.07 -29.10
C ASN A 210 24.89 15.84 -28.87
N GLY A 211 25.48 14.66 -29.12
CA GLY A 211 24.83 13.37 -28.92
C GLY A 211 24.28 13.21 -27.50
N PRO A 212 23.46 12.17 -27.25
CA PRO A 212 22.84 11.95 -25.96
C PRO A 212 23.91 12.05 -24.85
N PRO A 213 23.71 12.88 -23.82
CA PRO A 213 24.75 13.13 -22.83
C PRO A 213 25.20 11.78 -22.25
N ARG A 214 26.50 11.59 -21.99
CA ARG A 214 27.08 10.30 -21.56
C ARG A 214 26.32 9.61 -20.40
N CYS A 215 25.53 10.36 -19.63
CA CYS A 215 24.58 9.85 -18.64
C CYS A 215 23.43 8.97 -19.20
N TRP A 216 23.12 9.03 -20.50
CA TRP A 216 22.15 8.17 -21.18
C TRP A 216 22.66 6.74 -21.37
N ASN A 217 23.98 6.54 -21.51
CA ASN A 217 24.57 5.20 -21.53
C ASN A 217 24.50 4.55 -20.14
N LEU A 218 24.72 5.33 -19.08
CA LEU A 218 24.41 4.94 -17.69
C LEU A 218 22.93 4.57 -17.51
N LEU A 219 22.01 5.29 -18.16
CA LEU A 219 20.58 5.01 -18.07
C LEU A 219 20.20 3.69 -18.75
N LYS A 220 20.78 3.33 -19.90
CA LYS A 220 20.57 2.01 -20.55
C LYS A 220 21.05 0.84 -19.68
N VAL A 221 22.08 1.08 -18.87
CA VAL A 221 22.64 0.09 -17.94
C VAL A 221 21.79 0.02 -16.66
N VAL A 222 21.36 1.16 -16.12
CA VAL A 222 20.55 1.24 -14.88
C VAL A 222 19.08 0.83 -15.10
N SER A 223 18.52 1.06 -16.29
CA SER A 223 17.15 0.63 -16.64
C SER A 223 17.05 -0.87 -16.96
N ARG A 224 18.17 -1.53 -17.24
CA ARG A 224 18.27 -2.99 -17.42
C ARG A 224 18.53 -3.75 -16.11
N LEU A 225 18.80 -3.04 -15.01
CA LEU A 225 18.88 -3.67 -13.70
C LEU A 225 17.47 -3.97 -13.19
N PRO A 226 17.21 -5.17 -12.65
CA PRO A 226 15.92 -5.46 -12.03
C PRO A 226 15.63 -4.38 -10.98
N GLN A 227 14.43 -3.81 -11.04
CA GLN A 227 13.94 -2.96 -9.96
C GLN A 227 14.00 -3.81 -8.69
N ILE A 228 14.78 -3.38 -7.71
CA ILE A 228 14.80 -4.00 -6.38
C ILE A 228 13.41 -3.74 -5.79
N ARG A 229 12.48 -4.64 -6.08
CA ARG A 229 11.24 -4.77 -5.34
C ARG A 229 11.71 -5.32 -3.99
N VAL A 230 11.59 -4.52 -2.93
CA VAL A 230 11.86 -4.98 -1.56
C VAL A 230 10.76 -5.98 -1.22
N VAL A 231 10.91 -7.20 -1.70
CA VAL A 231 10.16 -8.36 -1.24
C VAL A 231 11.10 -9.07 -0.28
N SER A 232 10.73 -9.00 1.00
CA SER A 232 11.33 -9.77 2.07
C SER A 232 11.06 -11.26 1.81
N THR A 233 11.98 -11.98 1.17
CA THR A 233 12.07 -13.45 1.29
C THR A 233 13.45 -13.98 0.89
N GLY A 234 14.01 -14.84 1.74
CA GLY A 234 14.88 -15.98 1.37
C GLY A 234 16.34 -15.68 0.99
N LYS A 235 17.26 -15.97 1.91
CA LYS A 235 18.70 -16.14 1.68
C LYS A 235 18.92 -17.17 0.56
N GLY A 236 19.38 -16.74 -0.62
CA GLY A 236 19.70 -17.69 -1.70
C GLY A 236 19.92 -17.07 -3.09
N LYS A 237 19.52 -15.82 -3.32
CA LYS A 237 19.61 -15.17 -4.65
C LYS A 237 20.72 -14.13 -4.80
N LEU A 238 21.59 -13.99 -3.80
CA LEU A 238 22.58 -12.89 -3.69
C LEU A 238 23.88 -13.12 -4.51
N GLU A 239 24.24 -14.38 -4.80
CA GLU A 239 25.56 -14.69 -5.39
C GLU A 239 25.61 -14.44 -6.91
N ASP A 240 24.53 -14.72 -7.63
CA ASP A 240 24.47 -14.50 -9.09
C ASP A 240 24.25 -13.03 -9.46
N GLU A 241 23.56 -12.27 -8.60
CA GLU A 241 23.40 -10.82 -8.72
C GLU A 241 24.73 -10.07 -8.52
N CYS A 242 25.63 -10.57 -7.65
CA CYS A 242 26.95 -9.98 -7.43
C CYS A 242 27.87 -10.12 -8.66
N LYS A 243 27.82 -11.25 -9.37
CA LYS A 243 28.63 -11.48 -10.59
C LYS A 243 28.18 -10.57 -11.75
N LEU A 244 26.88 -10.30 -11.85
CA LEU A 244 26.33 -9.38 -12.85
C LEU A 244 26.66 -7.91 -12.50
N SER A 245 26.63 -7.56 -11.21
CA SER A 245 27.00 -6.23 -10.72
C SER A 245 28.49 -5.91 -10.91
N ALA A 246 29.38 -6.88 -10.71
CA ALA A 246 30.82 -6.74 -10.93
C ALA A 246 31.17 -6.48 -12.41
N LYS A 247 30.53 -7.19 -13.36
CA LYS A 247 30.71 -6.97 -14.80
C LYS A 247 30.22 -5.59 -15.27
N ILE A 248 29.23 -5.03 -14.58
CA ILE A 248 28.70 -3.68 -14.87
C ILE A 248 29.61 -2.59 -14.31
N CYS A 249 30.20 -2.78 -13.12
CA CYS A 249 31.20 -1.86 -12.57
C CYS A 249 32.47 -1.78 -13.44
N ILE A 250 32.95 -2.88 -14.02
CA ILE A 250 34.12 -2.87 -14.92
C ILE A 250 33.87 -2.04 -16.18
N LYS A 251 32.65 -2.06 -16.73
CA LYS A 251 32.25 -1.24 -17.89
C LYS A 251 32.02 0.25 -17.58
N LEU A 252 32.04 0.65 -16.31
CA LEU A 252 31.96 2.07 -15.90
C LEU A 252 33.33 2.69 -15.65
N VAL A 253 34.39 1.88 -15.60
CA VAL A 253 35.77 2.30 -15.32
C VAL A 253 36.62 2.45 -16.60
N HIS A 254 36.17 1.88 -17.72
CA HIS A 254 36.70 2.11 -19.07
C HIS A 254 35.69 2.90 -19.92
#